data_AF-A0ABD3L203-F1
#
_entry.id   AF-A0ABD3L203-F1
#
_cell.length_a   1.000
_cell.length_b   1.000
_cell.length_c   1.000
_cell.angle_alpha   90.00
_cell.angle_beta   90.00
_cell.angle_gamma   90.00
#
_symmetry.space_group_name_H-M   'P 1'
#
loop_
_entity.id
_entity.type
_entity.pdbx_description
1 polymer ?
#
loop_
_entity_poly.entity_id
_entity_poly.type
_entity_poly.pdbx_seq_one_letter_code
_entity_poly.pdbx_strand_id
1 'polypeptide(L)'
;MIMVDKILDDIEKPLRFSSQQLRLATSSFSHLLVAGSFGDIHKGTFMNGLLVAVKVLNSSSDKKIEDQFLAEVTTNGRTHHMNLVQLYGFGFDRNLRALVYEFMHNDSLD
;
A
#
# COMPACT_ATOMS: atom_id res chain seq x y z
N MET A 1 -13.48 -10.91 3.21
CA MET A 1 -12.54 -11.19 4.32
C MET A 1 -11.82 -12.54 4.25
N ILE A 2 -12.44 -13.69 3.93
CA ILE A 2 -11.73 -15.00 3.85
C ILE A 2 -10.75 -15.07 2.66
N MET A 3 -11.07 -14.41 1.55
CA MET A 3 -10.27 -14.49 0.31
C MET A 3 -8.98 -13.65 0.36
N VAL A 4 -9.06 -12.43 0.93
CA VAL A 4 -7.87 -11.60 1.19
C VAL A 4 -6.93 -12.26 2.19
N ASP A 5 -7.46 -12.86 3.25
CA ASP A 5 -6.64 -13.48 4.30
C ASP A 5 -5.81 -14.66 3.77
N LYS A 6 -6.39 -15.49 2.89
CA LYS A 6 -5.67 -16.59 2.23
C LYS A 6 -4.53 -16.11 1.33
N ILE A 7 -4.71 -14.99 0.63
CA ILE A 7 -3.71 -14.49 -0.33
C ILE A 7 -2.57 -13.77 0.40
N LEU A 8 -2.84 -13.24 1.58
CA LEU A 8 -1.83 -12.68 2.48
C LEU A 8 -1.03 -13.76 3.24
N ASP A 9 -1.41 -15.03 3.15
CA ASP A 9 -0.68 -16.15 3.77
C ASP A 9 0.46 -16.67 2.87
N ASP A 10 0.32 -16.55 1.54
CA ASP A 10 1.33 -16.92 0.53
C ASP A 10 2.42 -15.84 0.32
N ILE A 11 2.15 -14.61 0.73
CA ILE A 11 3.14 -13.52 0.80
C ILE A 11 3.61 -13.51 2.27
N GLU A 12 4.91 -13.46 2.55
CA GLU A 12 5.39 -13.26 3.93
C GLU A 12 4.57 -12.13 4.58
N LYS A 13 3.74 -12.49 5.58
CA LYS A 13 2.51 -11.78 5.94
C LYS A 13 2.70 -10.25 5.97
N PRO A 14 2.11 -9.51 5.00
CA PRO A 14 2.28 -8.06 4.96
C PRO A 14 1.68 -7.42 6.22
N LEU A 15 2.38 -6.42 6.76
CA LEU A 15 2.04 -5.82 8.04
C LEU A 15 0.69 -5.10 7.99
N ARG A 16 -0.13 -5.26 9.03
CA ARG A 16 -1.36 -4.47 9.19
C ARG A 16 -1.06 -3.18 9.94
N PHE A 17 -1.46 -2.06 9.33
CA PHE A 17 -1.35 -0.73 9.92
C PHE A 17 -2.73 -0.15 10.24
N SER A 18 -2.85 0.49 11.39
CA SER A 18 -4.02 1.30 11.71
C SER A 18 -3.99 2.62 10.93
N SER A 19 -5.17 3.21 10.75
CA SER A 19 -5.31 4.54 10.17
C SER A 19 -4.51 5.61 10.92
N GLN A 20 -4.32 5.48 12.23
CA GLN A 20 -3.46 6.38 12.99
C GLN A 20 -1.98 6.20 12.63
N GLN A 21 -1.49 4.96 12.50
CA GLN A 21 -0.12 4.69 12.09
C GLN A 21 0.17 5.25 10.68
N LEU A 22 -0.77 5.08 9.74
CA LEU A 22 -0.62 5.59 8.38
C LEU A 22 -0.67 7.12 8.32
N ARG A 23 -1.53 7.76 9.11
CA ARG A 23 -1.53 9.24 9.23
C ARG A 23 -0.22 9.74 9.82
N LEU A 24 0.30 9.11 10.87
CA LEU A 24 1.59 9.49 11.45
C LEU A 24 2.71 9.36 10.42
N ALA A 25 2.78 8.23 9.72
CA ALA A 25 3.81 7.98 8.71
C ALA A 25 3.75 8.96 7.53
N THR A 26 2.56 9.42 7.14
CA THR A 26 2.36 10.28 5.96
C THR A 26 2.15 11.76 6.29
N SER A 27 2.37 12.15 7.55
CA SER A 27 2.04 13.50 8.05
C SER A 27 0.61 13.91 7.68
N SER A 28 -0.35 13.04 7.98
CA SER A 28 -1.77 13.14 7.63
C SER A 28 -2.03 13.23 6.12
N PHE A 29 -1.31 12.42 5.33
CA PHE A 29 -1.40 12.37 3.86
C PHE A 29 -1.05 13.70 3.16
N SER A 30 -0.23 14.55 3.79
CA SER A 30 0.06 15.89 3.26
C SER A 30 0.94 15.89 2.01
N HIS A 31 1.72 14.82 1.79
CA HIS A 31 2.67 14.73 0.68
C HIS A 31 2.12 13.84 -0.44
N LEU A 32 1.25 14.41 -1.27
CA LEU A 32 0.72 13.74 -2.46
C LEU A 32 1.82 13.58 -3.52
N LEU A 33 2.04 12.35 -3.97
CA LEU A 33 2.95 12.02 -5.09
C LEU A 33 2.19 11.87 -6.40
N VAL A 34 1.05 11.18 -6.36
CA VAL A 34 0.24 10.88 -7.55
C VAL A 34 -1.23 10.93 -7.16
N ALA A 35 -2.04 11.69 -7.89
CA ALA A 35 -3.50 11.63 -7.83
C ALA A 35 -4.03 10.70 -8.92
N GLY A 36 -5.05 9.88 -8.61
CA GLY A 36 -5.56 8.92 -9.57
C GLY A 36 -6.99 8.46 -9.31
N SER A 37 -7.66 7.99 -10.36
CA SER A 37 -9.02 7.43 -10.28
C SER A 37 -9.13 6.18 -9.41
N PHE A 38 -8.01 5.54 -9.12
CA PHE A 38 -7.91 4.31 -8.34
C PHE A 38 -7.33 4.53 -6.94
N GLY A 39 -7.20 5.79 -6.53
CA GLY A 39 -6.60 6.18 -5.28
C GLY A 39 -5.40 7.10 -5.46
N ASP A 40 -5.05 7.75 -4.35
CA ASP A 40 -4.00 8.74 -4.27
C ASP A 40 -2.78 8.14 -3.56
N ILE A 41 -1.59 8.40 -4.09
CA ILE A 41 -0.34 7.90 -3.52
C ILE A 41 0.33 9.02 -2.75
N HIS A 42 0.62 8.76 -1.48
CA HIS A 42 1.29 9.71 -0.60
C HIS A 42 2.64 9.18 -0.15
N LYS A 43 3.62 10.08 -0.03
CA LYS A 43 4.91 9.76 0.58
C LYS A 43 4.77 9.67 2.09
N GLY A 44 5.43 8.70 2.71
CA GLY A 44 5.53 8.59 4.15
C GLY A 44 6.90 8.09 4.61
N THR A 45 7.14 8.21 5.92
CA THR A 45 8.30 7.64 6.60
C THR A 45 7.84 7.06 7.93
N PHE A 46 8.11 5.77 8.17
CA PHE A 46 7.84 5.16 9.47
C PHE A 46 8.90 5.55 10.51
N MET A 47 8.60 5.34 11.79
CA MET A 47 9.50 5.72 12.91
C MET A 47 10.87 5.04 12.85
N ASN A 48 10.97 3.88 12.19
CA ASN A 48 12.23 3.16 11.96
C ASN A 48 13.06 3.77 10.81
N GLY A 49 12.64 4.89 10.22
CA GLY A 49 13.29 5.53 9.08
C GLY A 49 12.91 4.94 7.72
N LEU A 50 12.01 3.94 7.68
CA LEU A 50 11.61 3.31 6.44
C LEU A 50 10.76 4.27 5.59
N LEU A 51 11.23 4.56 4.38
CA LEU A 51 10.49 5.34 3.39
C LEU A 51 9.45 4.47 2.70
N VAL A 52 8.22 4.98 2.62
CA VAL A 52 7.09 4.25 2.04
C VAL A 52 6.22 5.10 1.14
N ALA A 53 5.58 4.45 0.17
CA ALA A 53 4.49 5.00 -0.60
C ALA A 53 3.18 4.39 -0.09
N VAL A 54 2.24 5.25 0.33
CA VAL A 54 0.92 4.83 0.82
C VAL A 54 -0.13 5.18 -0.22
N LYS A 55 -0.67 4.16 -0.89
CA LYS A 55 -1.76 4.31 -1.84
C LYS A 55 -3.10 4.21 -1.11
N VAL A 56 -3.80 5.32 -0.97
CA VAL A 56 -5.12 5.40 -0.36
C VAL A 56 -6.17 5.09 -1.42
N LEU A 57 -6.96 4.03 -1.22
CA LEU A 57 -7.94 3.57 -2.19
C LEU A 57 -9.23 4.38 -2.05
N ASN A 58 -9.62 5.06 -3.12
CA ASN A 58 -10.84 5.88 -3.20
C ASN A 58 -11.97 5.04 -3.84
N SER A 59 -12.87 4.47 -3.04
CA SER A 59 -14.09 3.82 -3.56
C SER A 59 -15.23 3.83 -2.53
N SER A 60 -16.45 3.94 -3.03
CA SER A 60 -17.69 3.95 -2.24
C SER A 60 -18.16 2.56 -1.81
N SER A 61 -17.47 1.49 -2.21
CA SER A 61 -17.90 0.11 -1.95
C SER A 61 -16.73 -0.78 -1.53
N ASP A 62 -16.85 -1.39 -0.35
CA ASP A 62 -15.87 -2.33 0.22
C ASP A 62 -15.51 -3.47 -0.74
N LYS A 63 -16.48 -3.98 -1.51
CA LYS A 63 -16.24 -5.06 -2.48
C LYS A 63 -15.28 -4.64 -3.60
N LYS A 64 -15.47 -3.45 -4.17
CA LYS A 64 -14.59 -2.93 -5.23
C LYS A 64 -13.18 -2.66 -4.70
N ILE A 65 -13.07 -2.24 -3.44
CA ILE A 65 -11.78 -2.05 -2.77
C ILE A 65 -11.10 -3.40 -2.54
N GLU A 66 -11.86 -4.43 -2.14
CA GLU A 66 -11.35 -5.80 -1.97
C GLU A 66 -10.86 -6.37 -3.31
N ASP A 67 -11.64 -6.20 -4.39
CA ASP A 67 -11.27 -6.62 -5.74
C ASP A 67 -10.01 -5.88 -6.24
N GLN A 68 -9.90 -4.57 -5.96
CA GLN A 68 -8.74 -3.76 -6.34
C GLN A 68 -7.48 -4.13 -5.56
N PHE A 69 -7.63 -4.32 -4.25
CA PHE A 69 -6.57 -4.83 -3.38
C PHE A 69 -6.08 -6.18 -3.91
N LEU A 70 -7.01 -7.10 -4.16
CA LEU A 70 -6.72 -8.43 -4.66
C LEU A 70 -6.02 -8.38 -6.02
N ALA A 71 -6.51 -7.55 -6.93
CA ALA A 71 -5.92 -7.37 -8.25
C ALA A 71 -4.47 -6.89 -8.16
N GLU A 72 -4.18 -5.89 -7.33
CA GLU A 72 -2.80 -5.39 -7.18
C GLU A 72 -1.89 -6.41 -6.50
N VAL A 73 -2.36 -7.09 -5.46
CA VAL A 73 -1.58 -8.13 -4.78
C VAL A 73 -1.28 -9.32 -5.70
N THR A 74 -2.24 -9.73 -6.53
CA THR A 74 -2.09 -10.88 -7.45
C THR A 74 -1.29 -10.51 -8.70
N THR A 75 -1.45 -9.29 -9.21
CA THR A 75 -0.84 -8.85 -10.48
C THR A 75 0.58 -8.32 -10.31
N ASN A 76 0.89 -7.67 -9.17
CA ASN A 76 2.24 -7.13 -8.92
C ASN A 76 3.27 -8.19 -8.54
N GLY A 77 2.87 -9.45 -8.32
CA GLY A 77 3.83 -10.56 -8.18
C GLY A 77 4.59 -10.91 -9.47
N ARG A 78 4.26 -10.29 -10.63
CA ARG A 78 4.82 -10.69 -11.94
C ARG A 78 5.30 -9.57 -12.86
N THR A 79 5.16 -8.29 -12.51
CA THR A 79 5.60 -7.19 -13.41
C THR A 79 6.75 -6.40 -12.79
N HIS A 80 7.95 -6.74 -13.25
CA HIS A 80 9.20 -6.03 -13.00
C HIS A 80 9.20 -4.72 -13.83
N HIS A 81 8.41 -3.74 -13.40
CA HIS A 81 8.54 -2.36 -13.88
C HIS A 81 9.01 -1.49 -12.72
N MET A 82 10.12 -0.80 -12.95
CA MET A 82 10.89 -0.01 -12.00
C MET A 82 9.99 0.85 -11.07
N ASN A 83 10.24 0.78 -9.75
CA ASN A 83 10.05 1.85 -8.74
C ASN A 83 9.02 1.70 -7.58
N LEU A 84 8.41 0.56 -7.24
CA LEU A 84 7.62 0.40 -5.97
C LEU A 84 7.59 -1.06 -5.42
N VAL A 85 8.73 -1.77 -5.45
CA VAL A 85 8.71 -3.21 -5.77
C VAL A 85 8.39 -4.18 -4.63
N GLN A 86 8.05 -3.73 -3.40
CA GLN A 86 7.56 -4.66 -2.38
C GLN A 86 6.38 -4.10 -1.58
N LEU A 87 5.27 -4.87 -1.57
CA LEU A 87 4.15 -4.63 -0.66
C LEU A 87 4.65 -4.86 0.77
N TYR A 88 4.81 -3.78 1.52
CA TYR A 88 5.26 -3.82 2.90
C TYR A 88 4.10 -4.11 3.87
N GLY A 89 2.91 -3.62 3.53
CA GLY A 89 1.74 -3.77 4.38
C GLY A 89 0.48 -3.14 3.84
N PHE A 90 -0.55 -3.11 4.66
CA PHE A 90 -1.84 -2.54 4.29
C PHE A 90 -2.60 -1.98 5.50
N GLY A 91 -3.49 -1.03 5.23
CA GLY A 91 -4.46 -0.52 6.18
C GLY A 91 -5.87 -0.90 5.74
N PHE A 92 -6.64 -1.51 6.64
CA PHE A 92 -8.01 -1.93 6.38
C PHE A 92 -8.93 -1.54 7.54
N ASP A 93 -9.15 -0.23 7.71
CA ASP A 93 -10.09 0.36 8.66
C ASP A 93 -11.38 0.83 7.98
N ARG A 94 -12.44 1.03 8.76
CA ARG A 94 -13.76 1.50 8.26
C ARG A 94 -13.67 2.77 7.42
N ASN A 95 -12.75 3.67 7.77
CA ASN A 95 -12.61 4.99 7.16
C ASN A 95 -11.36 5.14 6.29
N LEU A 96 -10.52 4.10 6.22
CA LEU A 96 -9.26 4.15 5.49
C LEU A 96 -8.91 2.77 4.96
N ARG A 97 -8.74 2.70 3.64
CA ARG A 97 -8.28 1.53 2.91
C ARG A 97 -7.01 1.94 2.18
N ALA A 98 -5.89 1.29 2.49
CA ALA A 98 -4.61 1.71 1.96
C ALA A 98 -3.65 0.53 1.73
N LEU A 99 -2.80 0.68 0.72
CA LEU A 99 -1.68 -0.21 0.43
C LEU A 99 -0.38 0.53 0.75
N VAL A 100 0.56 -0.16 1.38
CA VAL A 100 1.85 0.39 1.79
C VAL A 100 2.96 -0.32 1.03
N TYR A 101 3.72 0.44 0.25
CA TYR A 101 4.85 -0.05 -0.52
C TYR A 101 6.14 0.50 0.06
N GLU A 102 7.16 -0.35 0.13
CA GLU A 102 8.51 0.10 0.46
C GLU A 102 9.10 0.88 -0.72
N PHE A 103 9.68 2.07 -0.42
CA PHE A 103 10.55 2.74 -1.38
C PHE A 103 11.89 2.02 -1.38
N MET A 104 12.13 1.18 -2.38
CA MET A 104 13.48 0.68 -2.64
C MET A 104 14.31 1.83 -3.21
N HIS A 105 15.30 2.31 -2.45
CA HIS A 105 16.42 3.03 -3.04
C HIS A 105 17.09 2.02 -3.98
N ASN A 106 17.09 2.32 -5.27
CA ASN A 106 17.76 1.51 -6.26
C ASN A 106 19.28 1.62 -6.02
N ASP A 107 19.81 0.79 -5.13
CA ASP A 107 21.24 0.55 -4.99
C ASP A 107 21.67 -0.21 -6.26
N SER A 108 22.34 0.51 -7.16
CA SER A 108 22.90 0.06 -8.45
C SER A 108 21.89 -0.29 -9.56
N LEU A 109 21.57 0.72 -10.38
CA LEU A 109 21.61 0.55 -11.83
C LEU A 109 23.04 0.95 -12.23
N ASP A 110 23.94 -0.02 -12.25
CA ASP A 110 25.11 0.00 -13.15
C ASP A 110 24.77 -0.89 -14.35
#